data_AF-A0A5C3KLM6-F1
#
_entry.id   AF-A0A5C3KLM6-F1
#
_cell.length_a   1.000
_cell.length_b   1.000
_cell.length_c   1.000
_cell.angle_alpha   90.00
_cell.angle_beta   90.00
_cell.angle_gamma   90.00
#
_symmetry.space_group_name_H-M   'P 1'
#
loop_
_entity.id
_entity.type
_entity.pdbx_description
1 polymer ?
#
loop_
_entity_poly.entity_id
_entity_poly.type
_entity_poly.pdbx_seq_one_letter_code
_entity_poly.pdbx_strand_id
1 'polypeptide(L)'
;MVNYPLLARQLQDGFYGLPATPAELEDHLFGMQAVTYSTVAALFFLIYDVAITFDDEVKYIWPISWGATKIDFFFIRYFPILFLISIQFYGTPRFTYSNHDCYIWNTYQALATILIIAAVDYILLLRVFALYPGNRRIKYLTWSLYFAELITASVGLGLGVPHLRYDQFCGVFYAPTTFFIAAGVPIVFQVYLFVITTCKFIRAVKSGWGTIPILKIIMRDSTWAFTLLFLILVTEAFLYTMAKDAYIGILFGWLNAAFSFCGYRILININRVGRIRRDATRTEDFTDGDIEFTTRVSTNPPESLGG
;
A
#
# COMPACT_ATOMS: atom_id res chain seq x y z
N MET A 1 4.14 -22.42 -27.90
CA MET A 1 5.57 -22.67 -28.17
C MET A 1 6.18 -21.34 -28.52
N VAL A 2 7.20 -20.91 -27.80
CA VAL A 2 7.88 -19.62 -28.05
C VAL A 2 8.54 -19.71 -29.43
N ASN A 3 8.26 -18.75 -30.31
CA ASN A 3 8.83 -18.72 -31.66
C ASN A 3 10.23 -18.10 -31.61
N TYR A 4 11.21 -18.92 -31.21
CA TYR A 4 12.62 -18.56 -31.07
C TYR A 4 13.21 -17.67 -32.17
N PRO A 5 12.98 -17.92 -33.48
CA PRO A 5 13.54 -17.07 -34.54
C PRO A 5 12.92 -15.66 -34.61
N LEU A 6 11.68 -15.48 -34.12
CA LEU A 6 10.99 -14.19 -34.10
C LEU A 6 11.41 -13.36 -32.87
N LEU A 7 11.60 -14.03 -31.72
CA LEU A 7 12.17 -13.40 -30.51
C LEU A 7 13.62 -12.96 -30.74
N ALA A 8 14.42 -13.80 -31.42
CA ALA A 8 15.81 -13.49 -31.75
C ALA A 8 15.93 -12.26 -32.67
N ARG A 9 15.07 -12.13 -33.71
CA ARG A 9 15.06 -10.94 -34.58
C ARG A 9 14.69 -9.66 -33.83
N GLN A 10 13.79 -9.71 -32.86
CA GLN A 10 13.36 -8.52 -32.14
C GLN A 10 14.32 -8.08 -31.04
N LEU A 11 14.97 -9.01 -30.34
CA LEU A 11 16.12 -8.66 -29.50
C LEU A 11 17.23 -8.01 -30.31
N GLN A 12 17.46 -8.49 -31.54
CA GLN A 12 18.46 -7.95 -32.47
C GLN A 12 18.12 -6.55 -32.99
N ASP A 13 16.82 -6.24 -33.19
CA ASP A 13 16.34 -4.88 -33.51
C ASP A 13 16.33 -3.95 -32.29
N GLY A 14 16.19 -4.50 -31.07
CA GLY A 14 16.23 -3.75 -29.80
C GLY A 14 17.64 -3.43 -29.28
N PHE A 15 18.60 -4.34 -29.47
CA PHE A 15 20.00 -4.21 -29.09
C PHE A 15 20.84 -3.59 -30.22
N TYR A 16 20.58 -2.34 -30.63
CA TYR A 16 21.46 -1.59 -31.54
C TYR A 16 21.96 -2.38 -32.81
N GLY A 17 21.17 -3.33 -33.33
CA GLY A 17 21.56 -4.15 -34.48
C GLY A 17 22.62 -5.24 -34.22
N LEU A 18 22.97 -5.56 -32.97
CA LEU A 18 23.87 -6.66 -32.62
C LEU A 18 23.09 -7.99 -32.47
N PRO A 19 23.57 -9.10 -33.05
CA PRO A 19 22.93 -10.41 -32.85
C PRO A 19 22.97 -10.78 -31.37
N ALA A 20 21.80 -10.88 -30.74
CA ALA A 20 21.67 -11.40 -29.39
C ALA A 20 22.23 -12.83 -29.35
N THR A 21 23.16 -13.08 -28.44
CA THR A 21 23.71 -14.41 -28.27
C THR A 21 22.60 -15.35 -27.75
N PRO A 22 22.65 -16.65 -28.08
CA PRO A 22 21.65 -17.60 -27.58
C PRO A 22 21.59 -17.65 -26.04
N ALA A 23 22.69 -17.33 -25.35
CA ALA A 23 22.74 -17.21 -23.90
C ALA A 23 21.94 -16.00 -23.35
N GLU A 24 22.01 -14.84 -24.03
CA GLU A 24 21.23 -13.66 -23.64
C GLU A 24 19.73 -13.90 -23.83
N LEU A 25 19.35 -14.54 -24.94
CA LEU A 25 17.97 -14.93 -25.22
C LEU A 25 17.39 -15.84 -24.13
N GLU A 26 18.18 -16.82 -23.68
CA GLU A 26 17.79 -17.76 -22.62
C GLU A 26 17.63 -17.04 -21.27
N ASP A 27 18.57 -16.15 -20.91
CA ASP A 27 18.51 -15.32 -19.71
C ASP A 27 17.24 -14.43 -19.68
N HIS A 28 16.87 -13.82 -20.80
CA HIS A 28 15.67 -12.99 -20.90
C HIS A 28 14.38 -13.80 -20.70
N LEU A 29 14.31 -15.01 -21.26
CA LEU A 29 13.17 -15.91 -21.10
C LEU A 29 13.02 -16.38 -19.64
N PHE A 30 14.12 -16.73 -18.98
CA PHE A 30 14.12 -17.08 -17.57
C PHE A 30 13.68 -15.92 -16.68
N GLY A 31 14.16 -14.70 -16.96
CA GLY A 31 13.73 -13.50 -16.25
C GLY A 31 12.22 -13.28 -16.34
N MET A 32 11.63 -13.37 -17.54
CA MET A 32 10.19 -13.24 -17.74
C MET A 32 9.38 -14.28 -16.96
N GLN A 33 9.81 -15.55 -16.98
CA GLN A 33 9.15 -16.61 -16.21
C GLN A 33 9.23 -16.36 -14.70
N ALA A 34 10.39 -15.91 -14.21
CA ALA A 34 10.58 -15.58 -12.80
C ALA A 34 9.65 -14.43 -12.36
N VAL A 35 9.47 -13.41 -13.21
CA VAL A 35 8.51 -12.33 -12.96
C VAL A 35 7.08 -12.88 -12.87
N THR A 36 6.65 -13.71 -13.82
CA THR A 36 5.31 -14.32 -13.77
C THR A 36 5.10 -15.12 -12.49
N TYR A 37 6.01 -16.05 -12.15
CA TYR A 37 5.88 -16.83 -10.92
C TYR A 37 5.86 -15.96 -9.66
N SER A 38 6.67 -14.91 -9.63
CA SER A 38 6.69 -13.93 -8.53
C SER A 38 5.35 -13.21 -8.39
N THR A 39 4.76 -12.73 -9.49
CA THR A 39 3.45 -12.07 -9.46
C THR A 39 2.31 -13.01 -9.04
N VAL A 40 2.35 -14.27 -9.47
CA VAL A 40 1.40 -15.31 -9.02
C VAL A 40 1.53 -15.54 -7.51
N ALA A 41 2.76 -15.63 -6.98
CA ALA A 41 2.99 -15.79 -5.55
C ALA A 41 2.44 -14.60 -4.75
N ALA A 42 2.66 -13.37 -5.22
CA ALA A 42 2.11 -12.15 -4.61
C ALA A 42 0.57 -12.12 -4.63
N LEU A 43 -0.05 -12.58 -5.73
CA LEU A 43 -1.50 -12.70 -5.84
C LEU A 43 -2.06 -13.71 -4.84
N PHE A 44 -1.48 -14.91 -4.76
CA PHE A 44 -1.91 -15.93 -3.80
C PHE A 44 -1.76 -15.45 -2.36
N PHE A 45 -0.67 -14.74 -2.04
CA PHE A 45 -0.46 -14.12 -0.75
C PHE A 45 -1.59 -13.14 -0.39
N LEU A 46 -1.97 -12.24 -1.32
CA LEU A 46 -3.07 -11.29 -1.08
C LEU A 46 -4.42 -11.97 -0.89
N ILE A 47 -4.75 -12.95 -1.75
CA ILE A 47 -6.01 -13.69 -1.63
C ILE A 47 -6.07 -14.40 -0.27
N TYR A 48 -4.98 -15.07 0.12
CA TYR A 48 -4.88 -15.73 1.41
C TYR A 48 -5.04 -14.74 2.56
N ASP A 49 -4.39 -13.57 2.51
CA ASP A 49 -4.51 -12.58 3.58
C ASP A 49 -5.91 -11.97 3.69
N VAL A 50 -6.58 -11.74 2.56
CA VAL A 50 -7.97 -11.26 2.54
C VAL A 50 -8.89 -12.31 3.16
N ALA A 51 -8.70 -13.60 2.84
CA ALA A 51 -9.50 -14.68 3.41
C ALA A 51 -9.39 -14.75 4.94
N ILE A 52 -8.18 -14.71 5.50
CA ILE A 52 -7.98 -14.80 6.95
C ILE A 52 -8.39 -13.53 7.71
N THR A 53 -8.43 -12.37 7.05
CA THR A 53 -8.82 -11.09 7.67
C THR A 53 -10.28 -10.70 7.41
N PHE A 54 -11.07 -11.59 6.78
CA PHE A 54 -12.46 -11.30 6.44
C PHE A 54 -13.36 -11.12 7.68
N ASP A 55 -13.14 -11.91 8.72
CA ASP A 55 -13.90 -11.78 9.98
C ASP A 55 -13.70 -10.38 10.62
N ASP A 56 -12.46 -9.89 10.58
CA ASP A 56 -12.12 -8.55 11.08
C ASP A 56 -12.74 -7.45 10.19
N GLU A 57 -12.80 -7.65 8.87
CA GLU A 57 -13.47 -6.73 7.94
C GLU A 57 -14.95 -6.58 8.27
N VAL A 58 -15.67 -7.70 8.39
CA VAL A 58 -17.11 -7.71 8.72
C VAL A 58 -17.34 -7.08 10.08
N LYS A 59 -16.47 -7.36 11.05
CA LYS A 59 -16.60 -6.83 12.41
C LYS A 59 -16.32 -5.33 12.49
N TYR A 60 -15.22 -4.84 11.89
CA TYR A 60 -14.74 -3.47 12.15
C TYR A 60 -15.08 -2.47 11.05
N ILE A 61 -15.29 -2.89 9.79
CA ILE A 61 -15.46 -1.98 8.66
C ILE A 61 -16.92 -1.86 8.22
N TRP A 62 -17.65 -2.98 8.19
CA TRP A 62 -19.03 -2.98 7.71
C TRP A 62 -19.97 -2.06 8.50
N PRO A 63 -19.89 -1.99 9.86
CA PRO A 63 -20.76 -1.12 10.65
C PRO A 63 -20.47 0.38 10.50
N ILE A 64 -19.35 0.76 9.88
CA ILE A 64 -18.99 2.17 9.68
C ILE A 64 -19.87 2.77 8.60
N SER A 65 -20.33 4.01 8.79
CA SER A 65 -21.06 4.77 7.76
C SER A 65 -20.22 4.93 6.49
N TRP A 66 -20.88 5.02 5.34
CA TRP A 66 -20.21 5.29 4.07
C TRP A 66 -19.50 6.64 4.11
N GLY A 67 -18.21 6.65 3.76
CA GLY A 67 -17.34 7.81 3.74
C GLY A 67 -16.06 7.51 2.96
N ALA A 68 -15.22 8.52 2.74
CA ALA A 68 -14.02 8.40 1.91
C ALA A 68 -13.10 7.24 2.34
N THR A 69 -12.83 7.10 3.64
CA THR A 69 -11.98 6.02 4.18
C THR A 69 -12.56 4.62 3.98
N LYS A 70 -13.90 4.47 3.96
CA LYS A 70 -14.55 3.18 3.70
C LYS A 70 -14.46 2.81 2.21
N ILE A 71 -14.65 3.78 1.31
CA ILE A 71 -14.49 3.56 -0.13
C ILE A 71 -13.04 3.18 -0.44
N ASP A 72 -12.10 3.93 0.12
CA ASP A 72 -10.67 3.71 -0.04
C ASP A 72 -10.23 2.33 0.48
N PHE A 73 -10.81 1.87 1.60
CA PHE A 73 -10.61 0.51 2.10
C PHE A 73 -10.97 -0.56 1.07
N PHE A 74 -12.18 -0.50 0.51
CA PHE A 74 -12.64 -1.48 -0.47
C PHE A 74 -11.79 -1.41 -1.74
N PHE A 75 -11.38 -0.21 -2.14
CA PHE A 75 -10.47 -0.03 -3.25
C PHE A 75 -9.13 -0.73 -3.00
N ILE A 76 -8.41 -0.37 -1.94
CA ILE A 76 -7.08 -0.93 -1.62
C ILE A 76 -7.13 -2.45 -1.38
N ARG A 77 -8.24 -2.99 -0.89
CA ARG A 77 -8.37 -4.42 -0.60
C ARG A 77 -8.69 -5.26 -1.83
N TYR A 78 -9.62 -4.83 -2.68
CA TYR A 78 -10.13 -5.67 -3.78
C TYR A 78 -9.55 -5.28 -5.15
N PHE A 79 -9.24 -4.01 -5.38
CA PHE A 79 -8.71 -3.57 -6.67
C PHE A 79 -7.33 -4.17 -7.01
N PRO A 80 -6.34 -4.22 -6.08
CA PRO A 80 -5.05 -4.86 -6.35
C PRO A 80 -5.17 -6.35 -6.69
N ILE A 81 -6.14 -7.07 -6.11
CA ILE A 81 -6.38 -8.48 -6.45
C ILE A 81 -6.86 -8.59 -7.90
N LEU A 82 -7.87 -7.80 -8.28
CA LEU A 82 -8.38 -7.77 -9.65
C LEU A 82 -7.28 -7.36 -10.66
N PHE A 83 -6.43 -6.41 -10.26
CA PHE A 83 -5.29 -5.97 -11.06
C PHE A 83 -4.22 -7.06 -11.22
N LEU A 84 -3.81 -7.73 -10.15
CA LEU A 84 -2.84 -8.83 -10.22
C LEU A 84 -3.39 -10.03 -11.00
N ILE A 85 -4.70 -10.30 -10.92
CA ILE A 85 -5.39 -11.30 -11.74
C ILE A 85 -5.33 -10.90 -13.21
N SER A 86 -5.64 -9.64 -13.55
CA SER A 86 -5.62 -9.19 -14.96
C SER A 86 -4.23 -9.32 -15.58
N ILE A 87 -3.16 -9.12 -14.79
CA ILE A 87 -1.78 -9.34 -15.23
C ILE A 87 -1.50 -10.79 -15.65
N GLN A 88 -2.16 -11.78 -15.04
CA GLN A 88 -1.92 -13.18 -15.40
C GLN A 88 -2.53 -13.58 -16.76
N PHE A 89 -3.51 -12.81 -17.25
CA PHE A 89 -4.19 -13.12 -18.50
C PHE A 89 -3.52 -12.49 -19.73
N TYR A 90 -2.74 -11.42 -19.55
CA TYR A 90 -2.11 -10.68 -20.63
C TYR A 90 -0.63 -11.06 -20.76
N GLY A 91 -0.15 -11.26 -22.00
CA GLY A 91 1.23 -11.74 -22.24
C GLY A 91 1.38 -13.27 -22.20
N THR A 92 0.27 -14.02 -22.25
CA THR A 92 0.35 -15.48 -22.38
C THR A 92 0.94 -15.87 -23.74
N PRO A 93 1.83 -16.88 -23.81
CA PRO A 93 2.54 -17.24 -25.04
C PRO A 93 1.66 -17.86 -26.14
N ARG A 94 0.33 -17.82 -25.96
CA ARG A 94 -0.68 -18.24 -26.93
C ARG A 94 -1.11 -17.09 -27.84
N PHE A 95 -0.86 -15.84 -27.45
CA PHE A 95 -1.26 -14.66 -28.21
C PHE A 95 -0.06 -13.75 -28.46
N THR A 96 0.10 -13.31 -29.71
CA THR A 96 1.04 -12.26 -30.10
C THR A 96 0.30 -10.95 -30.18
N TYR A 97 0.84 -9.89 -29.56
CA TYR A 97 0.19 -8.59 -29.49
C TYR A 97 0.89 -7.57 -30.39
N SER A 98 0.13 -6.57 -30.86
CA SER A 98 0.71 -5.43 -31.56
C SER A 98 1.42 -4.49 -30.58
N ASN A 99 2.38 -3.70 -31.06
CA ASN A 99 3.02 -2.64 -30.26
C ASN A 99 2.00 -1.68 -29.64
N HIS A 100 0.90 -1.41 -30.34
CA HIS A 100 -0.18 -0.56 -29.83
C HIS A 100 -0.93 -1.18 -28.65
N ASP A 101 -1.18 -2.49 -28.72
CA ASP A 101 -1.86 -3.22 -27.64
C ASP A 101 -0.97 -3.28 -26.40
N CYS A 102 0.33 -3.52 -26.58
CA CYS A 102 1.32 -3.48 -25.51
C CYS A 102 1.47 -2.10 -24.87
N TYR A 103 1.35 -1.02 -25.65
CA TYR A 103 1.34 0.35 -25.12
C TYR A 103 0.12 0.59 -24.23
N ILE A 104 -1.09 0.20 -24.67
CA ILE A 104 -2.32 0.31 -23.86
C ILE A 104 -2.19 -0.50 -22.58
N TRP A 105 -1.67 -1.72 -22.69
CA TRP A 105 -1.49 -2.62 -21.56
C TRP A 105 -0.54 -2.08 -20.50
N ASN A 106 0.64 -1.60 -20.89
CA ASN A 106 1.60 -1.01 -19.96
C ASN A 106 1.08 0.30 -19.36
N THR A 107 0.34 1.10 -20.13
CA THR A 107 -0.35 2.30 -19.62
C THR A 107 -1.36 1.92 -18.53
N TYR A 108 -2.17 0.89 -18.76
CA TYR A 108 -3.13 0.38 -17.77
C TYR A 108 -2.42 -0.09 -16.49
N GLN A 109 -1.34 -0.86 -16.61
CA GLN A 109 -0.58 -1.34 -15.45
C GLN A 109 -0.01 -0.21 -14.61
N ALA A 110 0.58 0.79 -15.26
CA ALA A 110 1.19 1.91 -14.56
C ALA A 110 0.12 2.82 -13.93
N LEU A 111 -1.01 3.09 -14.61
CA LEU A 111 -2.14 3.82 -14.02
C LEU A 111 -2.72 3.09 -12.80
N ALA A 112 -2.94 1.77 -12.90
CA ALA A 112 -3.45 0.98 -11.79
C ALA A 112 -2.51 1.04 -10.58
N THR A 113 -1.20 0.92 -10.82
CA THR A 113 -0.18 1.02 -9.75
C THR A 113 -0.18 2.41 -9.09
N ILE A 114 -0.24 3.49 -9.88
CA ILE A 114 -0.32 4.87 -9.36
C ILE A 114 -1.56 5.03 -8.48
N LEU A 115 -2.71 4.50 -8.89
CA LEU A 115 -3.93 4.59 -8.09
C LEU A 115 -3.82 3.81 -6.77
N ILE A 116 -3.19 2.63 -6.78
CA ILE A 116 -2.98 1.82 -5.57
C ILE A 116 -2.06 2.56 -4.60
N ILE A 117 -0.95 3.09 -5.08
CA ILE A 117 0.01 3.87 -4.27
C ILE A 117 -0.68 5.11 -3.69
N ALA A 118 -1.36 5.90 -4.53
CA ALA A 118 -2.05 7.12 -4.10
C ALA A 118 -3.11 6.85 -3.01
N ALA A 119 -3.89 5.77 -3.15
CA ALA A 119 -4.88 5.36 -2.16
C ALA A 119 -4.21 5.02 -0.81
N VAL A 120 -3.15 4.23 -0.81
CA VAL A 120 -2.44 3.86 0.41
C VAL A 120 -1.77 5.08 1.05
N ASP A 121 -1.11 5.92 0.26
CA ASP A 121 -0.43 7.11 0.74
C ASP A 121 -1.39 8.14 1.30
N TYR A 122 -2.62 8.22 0.78
CA TYR A 122 -3.68 9.00 1.39
C TYR A 122 -3.97 8.54 2.84
N ILE A 123 -4.05 7.23 3.09
CA ILE A 123 -4.21 6.68 4.46
C ILE A 123 -3.01 7.03 5.34
N LEU A 124 -1.78 6.89 4.81
CA LEU A 124 -0.56 7.22 5.54
C LEU A 124 -0.49 8.72 5.89
N LEU A 125 -0.95 9.58 4.98
CA LEU A 125 -1.05 11.02 5.18
C LEU A 125 -2.07 11.39 6.27
N LEU A 126 -3.27 10.80 6.25
CA LEU A 126 -4.27 11.00 7.30
C LEU A 126 -3.71 10.63 8.68
N ARG A 127 -2.92 9.55 8.72
CA ARG A 127 -2.25 9.11 9.94
C ARG A 127 -1.21 10.10 10.44
N VAL A 128 -0.37 10.65 9.56
CA VAL A 128 0.61 11.69 9.94
C VAL A 128 -0.13 12.90 10.53
N PHE A 129 -1.31 13.25 10.01
CA PHE A 129 -2.10 14.37 10.54
C PHE A 129 -2.66 14.11 11.93
N ALA A 130 -3.06 12.88 12.22
CA ALA A 130 -3.47 12.46 13.54
C ALA A 130 -2.30 12.48 14.54
N LEU A 131 -1.09 12.15 14.08
CA LEU A 131 0.11 12.13 14.92
C LEU A 131 0.69 13.53 15.23
N TYR A 132 0.41 14.51 14.36
CA TYR A 132 0.89 15.89 14.47
C TYR A 132 -0.27 16.91 14.53
N PRO A 133 -1.15 16.86 15.55
CA PRO A 133 -2.36 17.70 15.58
C PRO A 133 -2.05 19.20 15.53
N GLY A 134 -1.01 19.66 16.25
CA GLY A 134 -0.67 21.09 16.39
C GLY A 134 0.31 21.66 15.37
N ASN A 135 0.99 20.84 14.55
CA ASN A 135 2.05 21.34 13.66
C ASN A 135 1.56 21.50 12.21
N ARG A 136 0.95 22.67 11.93
CA ARG A 136 0.41 22.99 10.59
C ARG A 136 1.47 22.93 9.48
N ARG A 137 2.74 23.25 9.79
CA ARG A 137 3.83 23.22 8.81
C ARG A 137 4.05 21.82 8.24
N ILE A 138 4.08 20.80 9.12
CA ILE A 138 4.23 19.40 8.71
C ILE A 138 3.04 18.95 7.86
N LYS A 139 1.82 19.39 8.22
CA LYS A 139 0.61 19.05 7.45
C LYS A 139 0.67 19.61 6.03
N TYR A 140 0.95 20.91 5.88
CA TYR A 140 1.05 21.54 4.57
C TYR A 140 2.20 20.96 3.73
N LEU A 141 3.37 20.72 4.35
CA LEU A 141 4.51 20.10 3.66
C LEU A 141 4.18 18.69 3.16
N THR A 142 3.54 17.87 4.00
CA THR A 142 3.19 16.49 3.64
C THR A 142 2.14 16.46 2.53
N TRP A 143 1.14 17.34 2.59
CA TRP A 143 0.16 17.51 1.50
C TRP A 143 0.82 17.97 0.19
N SER A 144 1.73 18.94 0.25
CA SER A 144 2.42 19.42 -0.97
C SER A 144 3.30 18.34 -1.59
N LEU A 145 3.97 17.52 -0.77
CA LEU A 145 4.80 16.42 -1.25
C LEU A 145 3.94 15.32 -1.89
N TYR A 146 2.79 14.97 -1.30
CA TYR A 146 1.84 14.02 -1.88
C TYR A 146 1.32 14.46 -3.26
N PHE A 147 0.94 15.73 -3.42
CA PHE A 147 0.53 16.24 -4.73
C PHE A 147 1.69 16.30 -5.73
N ALA A 148 2.89 16.69 -5.29
CA ALA A 148 4.07 16.71 -6.14
C ALA A 148 4.43 15.30 -6.64
N GLU A 149 4.32 14.28 -5.79
CA GLU A 149 4.46 12.88 -6.18
C GLU A 149 3.44 12.49 -7.25
N LEU A 150 2.14 12.72 -7.01
CA LEU A 150 1.09 12.35 -7.95
C LEU A 150 1.27 13.03 -9.32
N ILE A 151 1.64 14.32 -9.33
CA ILE A 151 1.94 15.07 -10.56
C ILE A 151 3.15 14.46 -11.27
N THR A 152 4.22 14.18 -10.54
CA THR A 152 5.46 13.67 -11.13
C THR A 152 5.28 12.25 -11.68
N ALA A 153 4.55 11.39 -10.97
CA ALA A 153 4.18 10.06 -11.43
C ALA A 153 3.32 10.12 -12.70
N SER A 154 2.33 11.03 -12.75
CA SER A 154 1.45 11.20 -13.91
C SER A 154 2.20 11.75 -15.14
N VAL A 155 3.09 12.71 -14.94
CA VAL A 155 3.94 13.27 -16.01
C VAL A 155 4.97 12.23 -16.47
N GLY A 156 5.58 11.50 -15.53
CA GLY A 156 6.52 10.42 -15.81
C GLY A 156 5.89 9.30 -16.61
N LEU A 157 4.63 8.96 -16.34
CA LEU A 157 3.84 8.06 -17.16
C LEU A 157 3.68 8.60 -18.58
N GLY A 158 3.17 9.84 -18.72
CA GLY A 158 2.89 10.43 -20.04
C GLY A 158 4.11 10.62 -20.93
N LEU A 159 5.27 10.93 -20.33
CA LEU A 159 6.54 11.12 -21.04
C LEU A 159 7.36 9.83 -21.18
N GLY A 160 7.26 8.91 -20.22
CA GLY A 160 8.08 7.71 -20.16
C GLY A 160 7.54 6.57 -21.02
N VAL A 161 6.23 6.31 -20.97
CA VAL A 161 5.60 5.16 -21.65
C VAL A 161 5.77 5.18 -23.18
N PRO A 162 5.69 6.34 -23.89
CA PRO A 162 5.92 6.39 -25.34
C PRO A 162 7.32 5.95 -25.78
N HIS A 163 8.31 6.01 -24.88
CA HIS A 163 9.70 5.67 -25.16
C HIS A 163 10.09 4.26 -24.71
N LEU A 164 9.17 3.51 -24.10
CA LEU A 164 9.39 2.11 -23.75
C LEU A 164 9.41 1.24 -25.01
N ARG A 165 10.24 0.20 -25.00
CA ARG A 165 10.25 -0.83 -26.05
C ARG A 165 9.70 -2.14 -25.49
N TYR A 166 8.82 -2.76 -26.26
CA TYR A 166 8.03 -3.91 -25.85
C TYR A 166 8.37 -5.15 -26.70
N ASP A 167 8.36 -6.31 -26.07
CA ASP A 167 8.42 -7.62 -26.73
C ASP A 167 7.00 -8.08 -27.16
N GLN A 168 6.90 -9.21 -27.88
CA GLN A 168 5.65 -9.82 -28.39
C GLN A 168 4.65 -10.20 -27.28
N PHE A 169 5.17 -10.39 -26.07
CA PHE A 169 4.41 -10.67 -24.85
C PHE A 169 4.16 -9.41 -24.01
N CYS A 170 4.39 -8.23 -24.59
CA CYS A 170 4.25 -6.92 -23.97
C CYS A 170 5.14 -6.69 -22.74
N GLY A 171 6.19 -7.49 -22.59
CA GLY A 171 7.25 -7.29 -21.61
C GLY A 171 8.14 -6.10 -22.01
N VAL A 172 8.48 -5.26 -21.04
CA VAL A 172 9.40 -4.14 -21.23
C VAL A 172 10.82 -4.69 -21.17
N PHE A 173 11.56 -4.59 -22.27
CA PHE A 173 12.98 -5.00 -22.31
C PHE A 173 13.94 -3.82 -22.28
N TYR A 174 13.44 -2.60 -22.50
CA TYR A 174 14.20 -1.37 -22.39
C TYR A 174 13.33 -0.24 -21.83
N ALA A 175 13.84 0.41 -20.78
CA ALA A 175 13.23 1.56 -20.15
C ALA A 175 14.20 2.76 -20.14
N PRO A 176 13.76 3.96 -20.53
CA PRO A 176 14.60 5.15 -20.50
C PRO A 176 14.88 5.59 -19.06
N THR A 177 16.00 6.29 -18.84
CA THR A 177 16.39 6.83 -17.53
C THR A 177 15.32 7.71 -16.89
N THR A 178 14.54 8.43 -17.70
CA THR A 178 13.39 9.24 -17.26
C THR A 178 12.35 8.42 -16.48
N PHE A 179 12.14 7.16 -16.86
CA PHE A 179 11.21 6.26 -16.18
C PHE A 179 11.70 5.94 -14.76
N PHE A 180 12.99 5.64 -14.59
CA PHE A 180 13.57 5.36 -13.28
C PHE A 180 13.56 6.59 -12.36
N ILE A 181 13.82 7.79 -12.92
CA ILE A 181 13.73 9.03 -12.15
C ILE A 181 12.29 9.26 -11.65
N ALA A 182 11.29 9.02 -12.51
CA ALA A 182 9.88 9.14 -12.13
C ALA A 182 9.47 8.10 -11.07
N ALA A 183 9.94 6.85 -11.20
CA ALA A 183 9.72 5.78 -10.23
C ALA A 183 10.40 6.06 -8.87
N GLY A 184 11.50 6.83 -8.86
CA GLY A 184 12.20 7.23 -7.64
C GLY A 184 11.41 8.19 -6.74
N VAL A 185 10.48 8.96 -7.29
CA VAL A 185 9.76 10.00 -6.51
C VAL A 185 8.83 9.39 -5.44
N PRO A 186 7.98 8.41 -5.76
CA PRO A 186 7.20 7.68 -4.74
C PRO A 186 8.07 7.05 -3.64
N ILE A 187 9.23 6.50 -4.02
CA ILE A 187 10.18 5.91 -3.06
C ILE A 187 10.65 6.98 -2.06
N VAL A 188 11.06 8.14 -2.55
CA VAL A 188 11.51 9.25 -1.69
C VAL A 188 10.39 9.74 -0.78
N PHE A 189 9.17 9.86 -1.28
CA PHE A 189 8.02 10.25 -0.45
C PHE A 189 7.73 9.23 0.64
N GLN A 190 7.78 7.94 0.32
CA GLN A 190 7.54 6.89 1.29
C GLN A 190 8.63 6.84 2.37
N VAL A 191 9.90 7.07 1.99
CA VAL A 191 11.01 7.22 2.94
C VAL A 191 10.78 8.43 3.86
N TYR A 192 10.33 9.56 3.32
CA TYR A 192 9.97 10.73 4.12
C TYR A 192 8.87 10.41 5.15
N LEU A 193 7.78 9.75 4.74
CA LEU A 193 6.70 9.33 5.63
C LEU A 193 7.18 8.35 6.71
N PHE A 194 8.04 7.41 6.34
CA PHE A 194 8.67 6.46 7.26
C PHE A 194 9.50 7.18 8.34
N VAL A 195 10.38 8.09 7.91
CA VAL A 195 11.29 8.82 8.81
C VAL A 195 10.51 9.71 9.76
N ILE A 196 9.55 10.51 9.27
CA ILE A 196 8.81 11.43 10.13
C ILE A 196 7.98 10.67 11.18
N THR A 197 7.36 9.56 10.78
CA THR A 197 6.55 8.72 11.68
C THR A 197 7.43 8.03 12.73
N THR A 198 8.56 7.48 12.33
CA THR A 198 9.50 6.78 13.23
C THR A 198 10.20 7.75 14.19
N CYS A 199 10.64 8.91 13.72
CA CYS A 199 11.22 9.93 14.58
C CYS A 199 10.23 10.40 15.65
N LYS A 200 8.95 10.57 15.28
CA LYS A 200 7.91 10.95 16.23
C LYS A 200 7.64 9.86 17.25
N PHE A 201 7.63 8.60 16.82
CA PHE A 201 7.52 7.44 17.69
C PHE A 201 8.63 7.43 18.75
N ILE A 202 9.88 7.53 18.31
CA ILE A 202 11.05 7.52 19.21
C ILE A 202 10.96 8.68 20.21
N ARG A 203 10.60 9.89 19.75
CA ARG A 203 10.43 11.05 20.63
C ARG A 203 9.31 10.86 21.64
N ALA A 204 8.16 10.32 21.22
CA ALA A 204 7.03 10.06 22.11
C ALA A 204 7.37 9.03 23.19
N VAL A 205 8.06 7.95 22.82
CA VAL A 205 8.54 6.95 23.78
C VAL A 205 9.50 7.57 24.80
N LYS A 206 10.44 8.42 24.34
CA LYS A 206 11.38 9.13 25.21
C LYS A 206 10.72 10.16 26.13
N SER A 207 9.63 10.81 25.70
CA SER A 207 8.90 11.79 26.50
C SER A 207 7.90 11.16 27.49
N GLY A 208 8.03 9.86 27.79
CA GLY A 208 7.20 9.18 28.76
C GLY A 208 5.80 8.78 28.27
N TRP A 209 5.46 8.96 26.98
CA TRP A 209 4.17 8.50 26.44
C TRP A 209 4.08 6.97 26.31
N GLY A 210 5.20 6.27 26.52
CA GLY A 210 5.26 4.80 26.52
C GLY A 210 4.47 4.14 27.65
N THR A 211 4.05 4.89 28.68
CA THR A 211 3.17 4.41 29.76
C THR A 211 1.69 4.41 29.39
N ILE A 212 1.27 5.07 28.30
CA ILE A 212 -0.11 4.99 27.82
C ILE A 212 -0.24 3.77 26.89
N PRO A 213 -0.82 2.65 27.35
CA PRO A 213 -0.77 1.37 26.64
C PRO A 213 -1.45 1.43 25.26
N ILE A 214 -2.50 2.23 25.13
CA ILE A 214 -3.27 2.39 23.90
C ILE A 214 -2.42 3.02 22.79
N LEU A 215 -1.70 4.10 23.08
CA LEU A 215 -0.81 4.77 22.12
C LEU A 215 0.33 3.86 21.69
N LYS A 216 0.91 3.08 22.62
CA LYS A 216 1.97 2.13 22.32
C LYS A 216 1.53 1.02 21.35
N ILE A 217 0.31 0.48 21.53
CA ILE A 217 -0.25 -0.56 20.66
C ILE A 217 -0.51 -0.01 19.26
N ILE A 218 -1.18 1.14 19.14
CA ILE A 218 -1.48 1.77 17.83
C ILE A 218 -0.21 2.06 17.03
N MET A 219 0.84 2.52 17.71
CA MET A 219 2.09 2.88 17.03
C MET A 219 2.88 1.64 16.61
N ARG A 220 3.03 0.64 17.50
CA ARG A 220 3.71 -0.62 17.17
C ARG A 220 3.03 -1.36 16.02
N ASP A 221 1.71 -1.44 16.04
CA ASP A 221 0.90 -2.17 15.06
C ASP A 221 0.85 -1.48 13.68
N SER A 222 1.72 -0.50 13.46
CA SER A 222 1.81 0.20 12.19
C SER A 222 3.23 0.51 11.76
N THR A 223 4.17 0.62 12.70
CA THR A 223 5.59 0.65 12.38
C THR A 223 6.00 -0.57 11.54
N TRP A 224 5.39 -1.75 11.75
CA TRP A 224 5.66 -2.92 10.92
C TRP A 224 5.29 -2.71 9.45
N ALA A 225 4.16 -2.05 9.17
CA ALA A 225 3.68 -1.79 7.81
C ALA A 225 4.60 -0.78 7.10
N PHE A 226 4.94 0.31 7.79
CA PHE A 226 5.93 1.28 7.32
C PHE A 226 7.31 0.63 7.06
N THR A 227 7.74 -0.27 7.93
CA THR A 227 9.02 -0.99 7.78
C THR A 227 8.97 -1.95 6.58
N LEU A 228 7.86 -2.66 6.39
CA LEU A 228 7.68 -3.56 5.26
C LEU A 228 7.69 -2.80 3.93
N LEU A 229 6.98 -1.68 3.85
CA LEU A 229 7.00 -0.79 2.67
C LEU A 229 8.39 -0.21 2.42
N PHE A 230 9.11 0.19 3.47
CA PHE A 230 10.49 0.66 3.30
C PHE A 230 11.41 -0.44 2.77
N LEU A 231 11.36 -1.65 3.33
CA LEU A 231 12.20 -2.77 2.90
C LEU A 231 11.93 -3.17 1.45
N ILE A 232 10.66 -3.22 1.04
CA ILE A 232 10.33 -3.60 -0.33
C ILE A 232 10.79 -2.55 -1.33
N LEU A 233 10.63 -1.25 -1.01
CA LEU A 233 11.08 -0.15 -1.88
C LEU A 233 12.61 -0.06 -1.96
N VAL A 234 13.33 -0.32 -0.86
CA VAL A 234 14.80 -0.39 -0.89
C VAL A 234 15.27 -1.57 -1.75
N THR A 235 14.60 -2.71 -1.63
CA THR A 235 14.93 -3.90 -2.45
C THR A 235 14.65 -3.63 -3.92
N GLU A 236 13.54 -2.96 -4.25
CA GLU A 236 13.21 -2.54 -5.60
C GLU A 236 14.21 -1.53 -6.17
N ALA A 237 14.57 -0.50 -5.40
CA ALA A 237 15.61 0.46 -5.78
C ALA A 237 16.96 -0.24 -6.04
N PHE A 238 17.31 -1.21 -5.20
CA PHE A 238 18.52 -2.01 -5.39
C PHE A 238 18.45 -2.82 -6.69
N LEU A 239 17.32 -3.48 -6.98
CA LEU A 239 17.13 -4.22 -8.23
C LEU A 239 17.22 -3.30 -9.45
N TYR A 240 16.64 -2.09 -9.42
CA TYR A 240 16.78 -1.15 -10.53
C TYR A 240 18.23 -0.75 -10.83
N THR A 241 19.12 -0.78 -9.83
CA THR A 241 20.54 -0.43 -10.02
C THR A 241 21.42 -1.60 -10.44
N MET A 242 21.11 -2.82 -9.99
CA MET A 242 22.02 -3.97 -10.09
C MET A 242 21.50 -5.09 -11.02
N ALA A 243 20.20 -5.17 -11.24
CA ALA A 243 19.61 -6.28 -11.98
C ALA A 243 19.68 -6.04 -13.50
N LYS A 244 19.90 -7.12 -14.26
CA LYS A 244 19.71 -7.09 -15.72
C LYS A 244 18.26 -6.72 -16.02
N ASP A 245 18.02 -6.05 -17.15
CA ASP A 245 16.70 -5.52 -17.55
C ASP A 245 15.56 -6.55 -17.44
N ALA A 246 15.87 -7.84 -17.65
CA ALA A 246 14.91 -8.95 -17.55
C ALA A 246 14.30 -9.17 -16.15
N TYR A 247 14.99 -8.80 -15.07
CA TYR A 247 14.56 -9.07 -13.68
C TYR A 247 13.92 -7.85 -13.00
N ILE A 248 13.88 -6.71 -13.68
CA ILE A 248 13.40 -5.45 -13.12
C ILE A 248 11.94 -5.57 -12.62
N GLY A 249 11.10 -6.35 -13.31
CA GLY A 249 9.69 -6.53 -12.96
C GLY A 249 9.42 -7.50 -11.79
N ILE A 250 10.43 -8.16 -11.21
CA ILE A 250 10.18 -9.29 -10.29
C ILE A 250 9.48 -8.88 -9.00
N LEU A 251 9.72 -7.65 -8.52
CA LEU A 251 9.08 -7.10 -7.32
C LEU A 251 7.79 -6.34 -7.63
N PHE A 252 7.43 -6.12 -8.90
CA PHE A 252 6.27 -5.33 -9.26
C PHE A 252 4.96 -5.86 -8.64
N GLY A 253 4.75 -7.18 -8.69
CA GLY A 253 3.59 -7.81 -8.06
C GLY A 253 3.62 -7.70 -6.54
N TRP A 254 4.80 -7.91 -5.93
CA TRP A 254 4.98 -7.81 -4.49
C TRP A 254 4.83 -6.38 -3.97
N LEU A 255 5.23 -5.37 -4.74
CA LEU A 255 5.03 -3.97 -4.38
C LEU A 255 3.54 -3.67 -4.29
N ASN A 256 2.78 -3.96 -5.34
CA ASN A 256 1.33 -3.74 -5.35
C ASN A 256 0.63 -4.52 -4.21
N ALA A 257 1.07 -5.76 -3.96
CA ALA A 257 0.60 -6.55 -2.83
C ALA A 257 0.96 -5.95 -1.48
N ALA A 258 2.19 -5.48 -1.28
CA ALA A 258 2.64 -4.88 -0.03
C ALA A 258 1.91 -3.58 0.27
N PHE A 259 1.71 -2.72 -0.72
CA PHE A 259 0.91 -1.49 -0.61
C PHE A 259 -0.53 -1.83 -0.19
N SER A 260 -1.17 -2.79 -0.87
CA SER A 260 -2.51 -3.28 -0.50
C SER A 260 -2.55 -3.78 0.95
N PHE A 261 -1.73 -4.79 1.26
CA PHE A 261 -1.61 -5.43 2.57
C PHE A 261 -1.40 -4.45 3.72
N CYS A 262 -0.46 -3.53 3.55
CA CYS A 262 -0.17 -2.51 4.56
C CYS A 262 -1.32 -1.52 4.71
N GLY A 263 -1.88 -1.02 3.59
CA GLY A 263 -2.93 -0.02 3.59
C GLY A 263 -4.18 -0.46 4.35
N TYR A 264 -4.75 -1.61 3.99
CA TYR A 264 -6.00 -2.05 4.66
C TYR A 264 -5.77 -2.52 6.09
N ARG A 265 -4.62 -3.14 6.42
CA ARG A 265 -4.33 -3.56 7.81
C ARG A 265 -4.17 -2.36 8.75
N ILE A 266 -3.55 -1.27 8.28
CA ILE A 266 -3.52 -0.02 9.03
C ILE A 266 -4.93 0.46 9.33
N LEU A 267 -5.84 0.43 8.34
CA LEU A 267 -7.20 0.90 8.53
C LEU A 267 -8.02 0.00 9.46
N ILE A 268 -7.91 -1.32 9.35
CA ILE A 268 -8.55 -2.28 10.27
C ILE A 268 -8.08 -2.02 11.70
N ASN A 269 -6.76 -1.89 11.91
CA ASN A 269 -6.19 -1.66 13.24
C ASN A 269 -6.70 -0.34 13.86
N ILE A 270 -6.79 0.73 13.07
CA ILE A 270 -7.33 2.03 13.53
C ILE A 270 -8.80 1.89 13.94
N ASN A 271 -9.62 1.23 13.11
CA ASN A 271 -11.04 1.06 13.39
C ASN A 271 -11.31 0.14 14.59
N ARG A 272 -10.50 -0.92 14.75
CA ARG A 272 -10.51 -1.80 15.91
C ARG A 272 -10.28 -1.02 17.21
N VAL A 273 -9.26 -0.17 17.23
CA VAL A 273 -8.95 0.68 18.39
C VAL A 273 -10.05 1.71 18.63
N GLY A 274 -10.56 2.34 17.57
CA GLY A 274 -11.66 3.29 17.66
C GLY A 274 -12.91 2.68 18.28
N ARG A 275 -13.21 1.41 17.96
CA ARG A 275 -14.32 0.65 18.53
C ARG A 275 -14.11 0.32 20.00
N ILE A 276 -12.94 -0.21 20.37
CA ILE A 276 -12.59 -0.51 21.77
C ILE A 276 -12.75 0.73 22.65
N ARG A 277 -12.34 1.91 22.14
CA ARG A 277 -12.49 3.17 22.87
C ARG A 277 -13.96 3.56 23.07
N ARG A 278 -14.80 3.42 22.03
CA ARG A 278 -16.24 3.72 22.14
C ARG A 278 -16.93 2.78 23.12
N ASP A 279 -16.58 1.50 23.09
CA ASP A 279 -17.14 0.50 24.01
C ASP A 279 -16.74 0.81 25.46
N ALA A 280 -15.49 1.20 25.70
CA ALA A 280 -15.02 1.61 27.04
C ALA A 280 -15.77 2.84 27.59
N THR A 281 -15.92 3.90 26.78
CA THR A 281 -16.68 5.10 27.19
C THR A 281 -18.14 4.78 27.49
N ARG A 282 -18.76 3.89 26.69
CA ARG A 282 -20.14 3.47 26.94
C ARG A 282 -20.30 2.68 28.24
N THR A 283 -19.30 1.88 28.61
CA THR A 283 -19.30 1.17 29.91
C THR A 283 -19.14 2.15 31.07
N GLU A 284 -18.27 3.16 30.95
CA GLU A 284 -18.11 4.22 31.96
C GLU A 284 -19.41 5.00 32.17
N ASP A 285 -20.07 5.45 31.09
CA ASP A 285 -21.37 6.15 31.15
C ASP A 285 -22.46 5.28 31.78
N PHE A 286 -22.45 3.97 31.54
CA PHE A 286 -23.42 3.04 32.13
C PHE A 286 -23.18 2.84 33.63
N THR A 287 -21.91 2.81 34.08
CA THR A 287 -21.58 2.72 35.50
C THR A 287 -21.81 4.02 36.28
N ASP A 288 -21.71 5.18 35.64
CA ASP A 288 -22.00 6.48 36.26
C ASP A 288 -23.51 6.72 36.42
N GLY A 289 -24.34 6.10 35.56
CA GLY A 289 -25.80 6.16 35.64
C GLY A 289 -26.46 5.23 36.66
N ASP A 290 -25.77 4.21 37.17
CA ASP A 290 -26.34 3.13 38.00
C ASP A 290 -25.87 3.12 39.47
N ILE A 291 -25.20 4.18 39.95
CA ILE A 291 -24.79 4.28 41.37
C ILE A 291 -25.35 5.56 42.03
N GLU A 292 -26.68 5.68 42.04
CA GLU A 292 -27.36 6.52 43.03
C GLU A 292 -27.63 5.66 44.29
N PHE A 293 -26.67 5.63 45.22
CA PHE A 293 -26.88 5.05 46.56
C PHE A 293 -27.93 5.92 47.29
N THR A 294 -29.20 5.57 47.13
CA THR A 294 -30.31 6.13 47.89
C THR A 294 -30.17 5.76 49.36
N THR A 295 -29.41 6.55 50.10
CA THR A 295 -29.37 6.45 51.56
C THR A 295 -30.65 7.10 52.09
N ARG A 296 -31.76 6.37 52.08
CA ARG A 296 -32.96 6.74 52.85
C ARG A 296 -32.66 6.56 54.34
N VAL A 297 -32.15 7.60 54.99
CA VAL A 297 -32.21 7.71 56.45
C VAL A 297 -33.60 8.26 56.80
N SER A 298 -34.52 7.37 57.19
CA SER A 298 -35.76 7.79 57.83
C SER A 298 -35.48 8.14 59.29
N THR A 299 -35.39 9.43 59.61
CA THR A 299 -35.59 9.88 60.99
C THR A 299 -37.07 10.24 61.15
N ASN A 300 -37.87 9.30 61.67
CA ASN A 300 -39.17 9.63 62.24
C ASN A 300 -38.93 10.41 63.55
N PRO A 301 -39.64 11.52 63.81
CA PRO A 301 -39.68 12.13 65.13
C PRO A 301 -40.70 11.39 66.02
N PRO A 302 -40.41 11.13 67.30
CA PRO A 302 -41.46 10.78 68.24
C PRO A 302 -42.15 12.04 68.76
N GLU A 303 -43.42 12.18 68.41
CA GLU A 303 -44.44 12.91 69.15
C GLU A 303 -44.70 12.24 70.52
N SER A 304 -44.84 13.06 71.57
CA SER A 304 -45.57 12.85 72.84
C SER A 304 -44.79 13.52 74.00
N LEU A 305 -45.37 14.08 75.07
CA LEU A 305 -46.73 14.39 75.52
C LEU A 305 -46.57 15.24 76.80
N GLY A 306 -47.39 16.28 76.99
CA GLY A 306 -47.94 16.70 78.29
C GLY A 306 -47.06 17.40 79.34
N GLY A 307 -47.54 18.55 79.84
CA GLY A 307 -47.14 19.15 81.13
C GLY A 307 -47.00 20.65 81.06
#